data_AF-A0A1D3L9B1-F1
#
_entry.id   AF-A0A1D3L9B1-F1
#
_cell.length_a   1.000
_cell.length_b   1.000
_cell.length_c   1.000
_cell.angle_alpha   90.00
_cell.angle_beta   90.00
_cell.angle_gamma   90.00
#
_symmetry.space_group_name_H-M   'P 1'
#
loop_
_entity.id
_entity.type
_entity.pdbx_description
1 polymer ?
#
loop_
_entity_poly.entity_id
_entity_poly.type
_entity_poly.pdbx_seq_one_letter_code
_entity_poly.pdbx_strand_id
1 'polypeptide(L)' 'NIIDHHPSNKEYQNTIIENANLFKTDIDSDDDIKNGKLKKMFVNIAGYLIEKKDGHIDITYIKSIDGHPTL' A
#
# COMPACT_ATOMS: atom_id res chain seq x y z
N ASN A 1 -7.85 0.56 5.93
CA ASN A 1 -8.45 1.85 6.32
C ASN A 1 -7.44 2.67 7.13
N ILE A 2 -6.86 3.72 6.55
CA ILE A 2 -5.85 4.57 7.19
C ILE A 2 -6.49 5.93 7.46
N ILE A 3 -6.49 6.37 8.72
CA ILE A 3 -6.94 7.70 9.11
C ILE A 3 -5.73 8.62 9.02
N ASP A 4 -5.69 9.47 7.98
CA ASP A 4 -4.56 10.38 7.70
C ASP A 4 -4.89 11.85 7.95
N HIS A 5 -6.02 12.10 8.63
CA HIS A 5 -6.55 13.42 8.95
C HIS A 5 -6.78 14.35 7.75
N HIS A 6 -6.72 13.85 6.52
CA HIS A 6 -7.16 14.58 5.35
C HIS A 6 -8.70 14.52 5.26
N PRO A 7 -9.41 15.66 5.13
CA PRO A 7 -10.88 15.69 5.09
C PRO A 7 -11.42 15.17 3.75
N SER A 8 -11.33 13.85 3.55
CA SER A 8 -11.83 13.14 2.39
C SER A 8 -12.64 11.93 2.81
N ASN A 9 -13.76 11.71 2.12
CA ASN A 9 -14.61 10.53 2.32
C ASN A 9 -14.15 9.34 1.46
N LYS A 10 -13.01 9.46 0.75
CA LYS A 10 -12.50 8.40 -0.11
C LYS A 10 -11.78 7.35 0.73
N GLU A 11 -12.44 6.24 0.96
CA GLU A 11 -11.83 5.04 1.51
C GLU A 11 -11.20 4.18 0.42
N TYR A 12 -10.08 3.55 0.74
CA TYR A 12 -9.46 2.55 -0.11
C TYR A 12 -9.82 1.15 0.37
N GLN A 13 -10.12 0.27 -0.58
CA GLN A 13 -10.39 -1.14 -0.37
C GLN A 13 -9.38 -1.95 -1.20
N ASN A 14 -8.62 -2.81 -0.53
CA ASN A 14 -7.74 -3.78 -1.15
C ASN A 14 -8.59 -4.84 -1.87
N THR A 15 -8.29 -5.06 -3.15
CA THR A 15 -9.05 -5.99 -4.02
C THR A 15 -8.46 -7.40 -4.08
N ILE A 16 -7.28 -7.62 -3.50
CA ILE A 16 -6.56 -8.90 -3.54
C ILE A 16 -6.62 -9.61 -2.19
N ILE A 17 -6.41 -8.87 -1.09
CA ILE A 17 -6.36 -9.42 0.27
C ILE A 17 -7.51 -8.83 1.08
N GLU A 18 -8.67 -9.49 1.07
CA GLU A 18 -9.89 -9.00 1.73
C GLU A 18 -9.67 -8.72 3.23
N ASN A 19 -8.94 -9.59 3.92
CA ASN A 19 -8.63 -9.42 5.35
C ASN A 19 -7.79 -8.15 5.65
N ALA A 20 -7.05 -7.62 4.67
CA ALA A 20 -6.31 -6.37 4.85
C ALA A 20 -7.25 -5.17 5.04
N ASN A 21 -8.50 -5.26 4.59
CA ASN A 21 -9.49 -4.20 4.76
C ASN A 21 -9.97 -4.05 6.21
N LEU A 22 -9.75 -5.08 7.05
CA LEU A 22 -10.02 -5.03 8.49
C LEU A 22 -9.01 -4.16 9.25
N PHE A 23 -7.82 -3.93 8.68
CA PHE A 23 -6.80 -3.12 9.31
C PHE A 23 -7.21 -1.64 9.34
N LYS A 24 -7.26 -1.10 10.56
CA LYS A 24 -7.51 0.31 10.87
C LYS A 24 -6.37 0.86 11.71
N THR A 25 -5.81 1.98 11.28
CA THR A 25 -4.78 2.69 12.05
C THR A 25 -4.93 4.19 11.85
N ASP A 26 -4.58 4.92 12.89
CA ASP A 26 -4.51 6.37 12.90
C ASP A 26 -3.04 6.78 12.85
N ILE A 27 -2.70 7.72 11.98
CA ILE A 27 -1.32 8.11 11.71
C ILE A 27 -1.15 9.62 11.85
N ASP A 28 -0.07 10.03 12.51
CA ASP A 28 0.33 11.43 12.50
C ASP A 28 0.92 11.80 11.14
N SER A 29 0.06 12.33 10.28
CA SER A 29 0.37 12.64 8.89
C SER A 29 1.01 14.01 8.75
N ASP A 30 1.89 14.14 7.75
CA ASP A 30 2.47 15.42 7.36
C ASP A 30 1.37 16.41 6.90
N ASP A 31 1.62 17.71 7.06
CA ASP A 31 0.71 18.77 6.61
C ASP A 31 0.41 18.70 5.12
N ASP A 32 1.35 18.26 4.27
CA ASP A 32 1.10 18.12 2.84
C ASP A 32 0.10 16.99 2.52
N ILE A 33 0.03 15.96 3.36
CA ILE A 33 -0.98 14.89 3.28
C ILE A 33 -2.33 15.43 3.77
N LYS A 34 -2.35 16.04 4.96
CA LYS A 34 -3.55 16.62 5.57
C LYS A 34 -4.21 17.65 4.65
N ASN A 35 -3.41 18.46 3.95
CA ASN A 35 -3.86 19.48 2.99
C ASN A 35 -4.10 18.94 1.56
N GLY A 36 -3.89 17.64 1.30
CA GLY A 36 -4.17 17.01 0.01
C GLY A 36 -3.22 17.43 -1.13
N LYS A 37 -2.02 17.92 -0.80
CA LYS A 37 -1.00 18.28 -1.80
C LYS A 37 -0.32 17.05 -2.42
N LEU A 38 -0.33 15.93 -1.69
CA LEU A 38 0.21 14.65 -2.16
C LEU A 38 -0.91 13.73 -2.67
N LYS A 39 -0.67 13.09 -3.81
CA LYS A 39 -1.56 12.07 -4.36
C LYS A 39 -1.33 10.74 -3.63
N LYS A 40 -2.39 10.18 -3.05
CA LYS A 40 -2.34 8.87 -2.39
C LYS A 40 -2.08 7.76 -3.42
N MET A 41 -1.13 6.88 -3.10
CA MET A 41 -0.91 5.60 -3.77
C MET A 41 -1.23 4.49 -2.78
N PHE A 42 -1.84 3.42 -3.26
CA PHE A 42 -2.25 2.31 -2.41
C PHE A 42 -1.60 1.01 -2.86
N VAL A 43 -0.95 0.32 -1.94
CA VAL A 43 -0.37 -0.99 -2.21
C VAL A 43 -1.42 -2.07 -1.91
N ASN A 44 -1.81 -2.85 -2.93
CA ASN A 44 -2.63 -4.05 -2.74
C ASN A 44 -1.79 -5.20 -2.17
N ILE A 45 -0.61 -5.43 -2.76
CA ILE A 45 0.38 -6.39 -2.27
C ILE A 45 1.76 -5.89 -2.68
N ALA A 46 2.76 -6.03 -1.80
CA ALA A 46 4.16 -5.84 -2.14
C ALA A 46 5.01 -6.75 -1.25
N GLY A 47 5.93 -7.49 -1.85
CA GLY A 47 6.80 -8.37 -1.10
C GLY A 47 7.71 -9.20 -1.98
N TYR A 48 8.53 -10.00 -1.31
CA TYR A 48 9.45 -10.94 -1.94
C TYR A 48 9.07 -12.35 -1.54
N LEU A 49 8.99 -13.24 -2.52
CA LEU A 49 9.08 -14.67 -2.30
C LEU A 49 10.55 -15.06 -2.45
N ILE A 50 11.16 -15.48 -1.34
CA ILE A 50 12.57 -15.89 -1.29
C ILE A 50 12.60 -17.40 -1.13
N GLU A 51 13.15 -18.10 -2.13
CA GLU A 51 13.23 -19.55 -2.14
C GLU A 51 14.69 -19.99 -2.21
N LYS A 52 15.11 -20.80 -1.25
CA LYS A 52 16.42 -21.45 -1.30
C LYS A 52 16.37 -22.62 -2.28
N LYS A 53 17.28 -22.65 -3.24
CA LYS A 53 17.51 -23.80 -4.15
C LYS A 53 18.90 -24.37 -3.90
N ASP A 54 19.24 -25.47 -4.56
CA ASP A 54 20.61 -25.98 -4.51
C ASP A 54 21.54 -25.05 -5.30
N GLY A 55 22.58 -24.55 -4.64
CA GLY A 55 23.57 -23.63 -5.23
C GLY A 55 23.12 -22.18 -5.49
N HIS A 56 21.87 -21.79 -5.25
CA HIS A 56 21.39 -20.42 -5.45
C HIS A 56 20.12 -20.09 -4.64
N ILE A 57 19.70 -18.83 -4.68
CA ILE A 57 18.44 -18.33 -4.10
C ILE A 57 17.64 -17.67 -5.21
N ASP A 58 16.39 -18.09 -5.36
CA ASP A 58 15.42 -17.40 -6.20
C ASP A 58 14.74 -16.30 -5.38
N ILE A 59 14.67 -15.10 -5.95
CA ILE A 59 13.98 -13.96 -5.34
C ILE A 59 12.96 -13.46 -6.35
N THR A 60 11.69 -13.68 -6.07
CA THR A 60 10.58 -13.16 -6.88
C THR A 60 9.98 -11.96 -6.18
N TYR A 61 10.03 -10.79 -6.83
CA TYR A 61 9.35 -9.59 -6.35
C TYR A 61 7.93 -9.51 -6.93
N ILE A 62 6.94 -9.36 -6.06
CA ILE A 62 5.54 -9.23 -6.44
C ILE A 62 5.03 -7.90 -5.93
N LYS A 63 4.43 -7.09 -6.81
CA LYS A 63 3.70 -5.87 -6.42
C LYS A 63 2.41 -5.70 -7.21
N SER A 64 1.39 -5.18 -6.54
CA SER A 64 0.19 -4.60 -7.14
C SER A 64 -0.10 -3.29 -6.40
N ILE A 65 -0.17 -2.20 -7.16
CA ILE A 65 -0.32 -0.84 -6.64
C ILE A 65 -1.45 -0.18 -7.43
N ASP A 66 -2.37 0.46 -6.71
CA ASP A 66 -3.39 1.34 -7.27
C ASP A 66 -2.98 2.81 -7.07
N GLY A 67 -3.26 3.63 -8.08
CA GLY A 67 -2.73 4.99 -8.22
C GLY A 67 -1.63 5.05 -9.27
N HIS A 68 -1.85 5.89 -10.29
CA HIS A 68 -0.98 6.02 -11.47
C HIS A 68 0.52 5.99 -11.12
N PRO A 69 1.21 4.88 -11.41
CA PRO A 69 2.65 4.92 -11.54
C PRO A 69 2.90 5.48 -12.94
N THR A 70 3.13 6.79 -13.05
CA THR A 70 3.88 7.29 -14.21
C THR A 70 5.27 6.70 -14.06
N LEU A 71 5.56 5.70 -14.87
CA LEU A 71 6.93 5.22 -15.14
C LEU A 71 7.78 6.38 -15.67
#